data_AF-A0A1G4XL41-F1
#
_entry.id   AF-A0A1G4XL41-F1
#
_cell.length_a   1.000
_cell.length_b   1.000
_cell.length_c   1.000
_cell.angle_alpha   90.00
_cell.angle_beta   90.00
_cell.angle_gamma   90.00
#
_symmetry.space_group_name_H-M   'P 1'
#
loop_
_entity.id
_entity.type
_entity.pdbx_description
1 polymer ?
#
loop_
_entity_poly.entity_id
_entity_poly.type
_entity_poly.pdbx_seq_one_letter_code
_entity_poly.pdbx_strand_id
1 'polypeptide(L)'
;MRLIVAVFLVTAFAGCAATRQSERPPGPMPATTRPVYNLTGYSPAFKDGYIDGCETAKKTRFGFKNKSRFAADAQYKLGWNDGFSICGGRQ
;
A
#
# COMPACT_ATOMS: atom_id res chain seq x y z
N MET A 1 -29.11 15.70 -54.14
CA MET A 1 -27.71 15.36 -54.50
C MET A 1 -26.82 16.16 -53.55
N ARG A 2 -26.04 15.62 -52.62
CA ARG A 2 -25.45 14.28 -52.47
C ARG A 2 -25.36 13.96 -50.97
N LEU A 3 -26.00 12.86 -50.60
CA LEU A 3 -25.70 12.06 -49.42
C LEU A 3 -24.25 11.54 -49.54
N ILE A 4 -23.63 11.31 -48.38
CA ILE A 4 -22.43 10.47 -48.14
C ILE A 4 -21.09 11.11 -48.49
N VAL A 5 -20.37 11.59 -47.46
CA VAL A 5 -19.08 11.05 -46.99
C VAL A 5 -19.05 11.37 -45.49
N ALA A 6 -19.61 10.51 -44.61
CA ALA A 6 -18.87 9.43 -43.96
C ALA A 6 -17.54 9.96 -43.41
N VAL A 7 -17.23 10.02 -42.13
CA VAL A 7 -17.28 8.98 -41.10
C VAL A 7 -16.18 9.46 -40.15
N PHE A 8 -16.48 9.46 -38.85
CA PHE A 8 -15.54 9.27 -37.75
C PHE A 8 -14.15 9.91 -37.83
N LEU A 9 -13.87 10.83 -36.90
CA LEU A 9 -12.71 10.66 -36.02
C LEU A 9 -12.91 11.46 -34.73
N VAL A 10 -13.76 10.87 -33.89
CA VAL A 10 -13.66 11.02 -32.43
C VAL A 10 -12.37 10.34 -32.00
N THR A 11 -11.37 11.08 -31.54
CA THR A 11 -10.31 10.54 -30.67
C THR A 11 -9.86 11.60 -29.66
N ALA A 12 -10.64 11.70 -28.59
CA ALA A 12 -10.20 12.31 -27.35
C ALA A 12 -9.15 11.40 -26.69
N PHE A 13 -7.86 11.75 -26.80
CA PHE A 13 -6.84 11.14 -25.94
C PHE A 13 -6.73 11.93 -24.65
N ALA A 14 -7.69 11.71 -23.74
CA ALA A 14 -7.49 11.97 -22.33
C ALA A 14 -6.50 10.92 -21.80
N GLY A 15 -5.21 11.19 -21.97
CA GLY A 15 -4.13 10.37 -21.44
C GLY A 15 -4.05 10.54 -19.91
N CYS A 16 -4.88 9.80 -19.18
CA CYS A 16 -4.61 9.54 -17.77
C CYS A 16 -3.34 8.67 -17.70
N ALA A 17 -2.19 9.31 -17.46
CA ALA A 17 -1.00 8.61 -17.02
C ALA A 17 -1.31 7.95 -15.67
N ALA A 18 -1.84 6.73 -15.71
CA ALA A 18 -1.96 5.88 -14.55
C ALA A 18 -0.53 5.56 -14.10
N THR A 19 -0.03 6.35 -13.16
CA THR A 19 1.15 6.03 -12.37
C THR A 19 0.99 4.59 -11.90
N ARG A 20 1.79 3.68 -12.45
CA ARG A 20 1.89 2.33 -11.92
C ARG A 20 2.44 2.48 -10.51
N GLN A 21 1.55 2.50 -9.52
CA GLN A 21 1.93 2.27 -8.13
C GLN A 21 2.71 0.97 -8.16
N SER A 22 3.97 1.03 -7.74
CA SER A 22 4.80 -0.16 -7.56
C SER A 22 4.00 -1.13 -6.70
N GLU A 23 3.37 -2.13 -7.34
CA GLU A 23 2.49 -3.06 -6.66
C GLU A 23 3.34 -3.84 -5.68
N ARG A 24 2.97 -3.75 -4.40
CA ARG A 24 3.63 -4.55 -3.37
C ARG A 24 3.51 -6.03 -3.79
N PRO A 25 4.59 -6.82 -3.69
CA PRO A 25 4.52 -8.26 -3.93
C PRO A 25 3.36 -8.89 -3.13
N PRO A 26 2.53 -9.75 -3.75
CA PRO A 26 1.41 -10.36 -3.06
C PRO A 26 1.91 -11.23 -1.90
N GLY A 27 1.16 -11.22 -0.81
CA GLY A 27 1.44 -12.04 0.38
C GLY A 27 2.25 -11.34 1.48
N PRO A 28 2.55 -12.08 2.58
CA PRO A 28 3.39 -11.59 3.66
C PRO A 28 4.80 -11.27 3.14
N MET A 29 5.46 -10.28 3.73
CA MET A 29 6.88 -10.05 3.47
C MET A 29 7.70 -11.32 3.78
N PRO A 30 8.70 -11.66 2.95
CA PRO A 30 9.65 -12.71 3.29
C PRO A 30 10.26 -12.44 4.67
N ALA A 31 10.36 -13.46 5.52
CA ALA A 31 10.88 -13.31 6.88
C ALA A 31 12.31 -12.71 6.91
N THR A 32 13.11 -12.97 5.88
CA THR A 32 14.47 -12.45 5.70
C THR A 32 14.52 -10.94 5.45
N THR A 33 13.42 -10.34 5.00
CA THR A 33 13.33 -8.90 4.72
C THR A 33 12.59 -8.14 5.83
N ARG A 34 12.05 -8.85 6.82
CA ARG A 34 11.34 -8.25 7.95
C ARG A 34 12.35 -7.76 8.99
N PRO A 35 12.36 -6.47 9.35
CA PRO A 35 13.21 -6.03 10.44
C PRO A 35 12.77 -6.75 11.73
N VAL A 36 13.75 -7.29 12.47
CA VAL A 36 13.49 -8.05 13.70
C VAL A 36 13.25 -7.06 14.85
N TYR A 37 12.01 -6.60 14.96
CA TYR A 37 11.56 -5.86 16.13
C TYR A 37 11.28 -6.84 17.28
N ASN A 38 11.74 -6.52 18.49
CA ASN A 38 11.35 -7.28 19.67
C ASN A 38 9.89 -6.94 20.04
N LEU A 39 8.96 -7.61 19.38
CA LEU A 39 7.52 -7.52 19.62
C LEU A 39 7.00 -8.73 20.40
N THR A 40 7.84 -9.32 21.26
CA THR A 40 7.40 -10.37 22.16
C THR A 40 6.26 -9.87 23.06
N GLY A 41 5.29 -10.74 23.35
CA GLY A 41 4.07 -10.36 24.08
C GLY A 41 2.98 -9.69 23.25
N TYR A 42 3.27 -9.17 22.06
CA TYR A 42 2.24 -8.60 21.17
C TYR A 42 1.51 -9.66 20.34
N SER A 43 0.24 -9.38 20.02
CA SER A 43 -0.59 -10.22 19.18
C SER A 43 -0.04 -10.34 17.75
N PRO A 44 -0.31 -11.44 17.02
CA PRO A 44 0.10 -11.58 15.62
C PRO A 44 -0.42 -10.42 14.73
N ALA A 45 -1.67 -10.00 14.96
CA ALA A 45 -2.27 -8.88 14.23
C ALA A 45 -1.53 -7.55 14.46
N PHE A 46 -1.16 -7.26 15.70
CA PHE A 46 -0.35 -6.09 16.03
C PHE A 46 1.01 -6.12 15.32
N LYS A 47 1.69 -7.28 15.35
CA LYS A 47 3.00 -7.46 14.69
C LYS A 47 2.91 -7.19 13.19
N ASP A 48 1.87 -7.71 12.53
CA ASP A 48 1.63 -7.44 11.11
C ASP A 48 1.40 -5.97 10.83
N GLY A 49 0.52 -5.33 11.62
CA GLY A 49 0.27 -3.91 11.52
C GLY A 49 1.55 -3.10 11.66
N TYR A 50 2.33 -3.35 12.73
CA TYR A 50 3.57 -2.64 13.03
C TYR A 50 4.56 -2.66 11.86
N ILE A 51 4.75 -3.82 11.25
CA ILE A 51 5.75 -3.97 10.20
C ILE A 51 5.22 -3.31 8.91
N ASP A 52 3.95 -3.51 8.56
CA ASP A 52 3.32 -2.83 7.42
C ASP A 52 3.37 -1.28 7.56
N GLY A 53 3.10 -0.76 8.76
CA GLY A 53 3.17 0.66 9.06
C GLY A 53 4.58 1.22 8.98
N CYS A 54 5.56 0.49 9.53
CA CYS A 54 6.96 0.89 9.50
C CYS A 54 7.54 0.93 8.07
N GLU A 55 7.26 -0.10 7.27
CA GLU A 55 7.68 -0.13 5.86
C GLU A 55 7.00 0.99 5.04
N THR A 56 5.76 1.35 5.40
CA THR A 56 5.06 2.48 4.79
C THR A 56 5.74 3.81 5.13
N ALA A 57 6.10 4.03 6.40
CA ALA A 57 6.80 5.25 6.82
C ALA A 57 8.17 5.40 6.17
N LYS A 58 8.90 4.29 6.03
CA LYS A 58 10.21 4.22 5.34
C LYS A 58 10.11 4.31 3.81
N LYS A 59 8.89 4.37 3.25
CA LYS A 59 8.64 4.38 1.80
C LYS A 59 9.31 3.22 1.05
N THR A 60 9.39 2.04 1.67
CA THR A 60 9.96 0.86 0.99
C THR A 60 8.93 0.26 0.03
N ARG A 61 9.37 -0.61 -0.87
CA ARG A 61 8.47 -1.39 -1.76
C ARG A 61 7.51 -2.32 -1.00
N PHE A 62 7.71 -2.48 0.31
CA PHE A 62 6.88 -3.30 1.16
C PHE A 62 5.90 -2.47 2.00
N GLY A 63 5.90 -1.14 1.89
CA GLY A 63 4.89 -0.31 2.51
C GLY A 63 3.49 -0.74 2.08
N PHE A 64 2.64 -1.08 3.05
CA PHE A 64 1.28 -1.52 2.80
C PHE A 64 0.34 -1.07 3.90
N LYS A 65 -0.89 -0.76 3.52
CA LYS A 65 -1.98 -0.54 4.45
C LYS A 65 -3.15 -1.40 4.01
N ASN A 66 -3.35 -2.53 4.67
CA ASN A 66 -4.51 -3.37 4.42
C ASN A 66 -5.76 -2.64 4.92
N LYS A 67 -6.46 -1.92 4.03
CA LYS A 67 -7.61 -1.07 4.40
C LYS A 67 -8.73 -1.84 5.11
N SER A 68 -9.00 -3.07 4.66
CA SER A 68 -10.01 -3.93 5.27
C SER A 68 -9.63 -4.30 6.71
N ARG A 69 -8.41 -4.82 6.93
CA ARG A 69 -7.92 -5.12 8.28
C ARG A 69 -7.79 -3.87 9.14
N PHE A 70 -7.35 -2.74 8.58
CA PHE A 70 -7.23 -1.49 9.32
C PHE A 70 -8.58 -0.98 9.86
N ALA A 71 -9.69 -1.29 9.17
CA ALA A 71 -11.03 -0.96 9.63
C ALA A 71 -11.60 -2.00 10.61
N ALA A 72 -11.36 -3.29 10.39
CA ALA A 72 -12.01 -4.39 11.10
C ALA A 72 -11.20 -4.96 12.29
N ASP A 73 -9.88 -4.81 12.30
CA ASP A 73 -8.95 -5.41 13.27
C ASP A 73 -8.24 -4.30 14.06
N ALA A 74 -8.70 -4.06 15.29
CA ALA A 74 -8.16 -3.03 16.17
C ALA A 74 -6.67 -3.25 16.49
N GLN A 75 -6.23 -4.49 16.60
CA GLN A 75 -4.83 -4.81 16.90
C GLN A 75 -3.93 -4.49 15.71
N TYR A 76 -4.36 -4.84 14.49
CA TYR A 76 -3.66 -4.44 13.27
C TYR A 76 -3.61 -2.90 13.12
N LYS A 77 -4.71 -2.21 13.38
CA LYS A 77 -4.78 -0.75 13.33
C LYS A 77 -3.79 -0.09 14.30
N LEU A 78 -3.77 -0.55 15.57
CA LEU A 78 -2.85 -0.06 16.59
C LEU A 78 -1.39 -0.27 16.16
N GLY A 79 -1.04 -1.51 15.79
CA GLY A 79 0.30 -1.82 15.31
C GLY A 79 0.71 -0.94 14.14
N TRP A 80 -0.15 -0.77 13.13
CA TRP A 80 0.14 0.05 11.96
C TRP A 80 0.43 1.50 12.29
N ASN A 81 -0.34 2.11 13.19
CA ASN A 81 -0.11 3.49 13.61
C ASN A 81 1.21 3.63 14.39
N ASP A 82 1.50 2.71 15.30
CA ASP A 82 2.75 2.69 16.07
C ASP A 82 3.96 2.53 15.14
N GLY A 83 3.92 1.55 14.23
CA GLY A 83 4.99 1.33 13.26
C GLY A 83 5.21 2.54 12.36
N PHE A 84 4.13 3.17 11.86
CA PHE A 84 4.21 4.35 11.01
C PHE A 84 4.83 5.55 11.74
N SER A 85 4.37 5.82 12.96
CA SER A 85 4.86 6.96 13.75
C SER A 85 6.31 6.78 14.20
N ILE A 86 6.66 5.61 14.75
CA ILE A 86 8.00 5.32 15.28
C ILE A 86 9.05 5.30 14.16
N CYS A 87 8.75 4.63 13.04
CA CYS A 87 9.70 4.53 11.94
C CYS A 87 9.78 5.78 11.04
N GLY A 88 8.77 6.67 11.11
CA GLY A 88 8.76 7.94 10.36
C GLY A 88 9.50 9.09 11.05
N GLY A 89 9.85 8.94 12.34
CA GLY A 89 10.39 9.98 13.20
C GLY A 89 11.89 10.27 13.07
N ARG A 90 12.44 10.30 11.85
CA ARG A 90 13.77 10.87 11.54
C ARG A 90 13.96 11.02 10.02
N GLN A 91 13.72 12.22 9.52
CA GLN A 91 14.30 12.75 8.28
C GLN A 91 14.97 14.08 8.63
#